data_AF-A0AAW1CTR2-F1
#
_entry.id   AF-A0AAW1CTR2-F1
#
_cell.length_a   1.000
_cell.length_b   1.000
_cell.length_c   1.000
_cell.angle_alpha   90.00
_cell.angle_beta   90.00
_cell.angle_gamma   90.00
#
_symmetry.space_group_name_H-M   'P 1'
#
loop_
_entity.id
_entity.type
_entity.pdbx_description
1 polymer ?
#
loop_
_entity_poly.entity_id
_entity_poly.type
_entity_poly.pdbx_seq_one_letter_code
_entity_poly.pdbx_strand_id
1 'polypeptide(L)'
;MGQKGSKRDEAYFTEYEYLRLADLFRIDKNNLSTANADTFRAVWSQFMETSLMETWIQYFIRNEFHYHFHVTFDLGRLSLLYKGQTSPFMDVKSQAIMRVILGTSATDRVLAVNHSRVIEYFRDVITSYMRCVEVIRHTNYVKWRAIGCTAEDIPRIQMISYFLSNLSVTDGQVTELDLEMWLRDRVFVDDVLGTLLDFSFSFNQLDDNYHTVIPFPLTNQATIIDIAHVLFLNAHLTTMLKRNWAVC
;
A
#
# COMPACT_ATOMS: atom_id res chain seq x y z
N MET A 1 -27.59 -19.72 15.01
CA MET A 1 -27.19 -20.19 13.67
C MET A 1 -26.60 -19.00 12.92
N GLY A 2 -25.28 -18.89 12.88
CA GLY A 2 -24.60 -17.76 12.22
C GLY A 2 -24.44 -18.04 10.73
N GLN A 3 -25.01 -17.19 9.89
CA GLN A 3 -24.66 -17.15 8.46
C GLN A 3 -23.17 -16.77 8.36
N LYS A 4 -22.34 -17.71 7.97
CA LYS A 4 -20.99 -17.41 7.48
C LYS A 4 -21.19 -16.58 6.21
N GLY A 5 -20.85 -15.29 6.27
CA GLY A 5 -20.69 -14.47 5.09
C GLY A 5 -19.78 -15.20 4.11
N SER A 6 -20.18 -15.23 2.84
CA SER A 6 -19.38 -15.83 1.79
C SER A 6 -18.06 -15.06 1.70
N LYS A 7 -16.90 -15.74 1.58
CA LYS A 7 -15.60 -15.08 1.28
C LYS A 7 -15.67 -14.13 0.06
N ARG A 8 -16.69 -14.27 -0.80
CA ARG A 8 -16.95 -13.35 -1.93
C ARG A 8 -17.54 -12.00 -1.51
N ASP A 9 -18.30 -11.92 -0.42
CA ASP A 9 -18.93 -10.67 0.00
C ASP A 9 -17.90 -9.70 0.62
N GLU A 10 -16.80 -10.23 1.17
CA GLU A 10 -15.68 -9.44 1.70
C GLU A 10 -14.73 -8.91 0.60
N ALA A 11 -14.86 -9.41 -0.64
CA ALA A 11 -13.97 -9.06 -1.75
C ALA A 11 -14.37 -7.77 -2.49
N TYR A 12 -15.58 -7.28 -2.26
CA TYR A 12 -16.12 -6.07 -2.91
C TYR A 12 -16.30 -4.94 -1.91
N PHE A 13 -16.31 -3.70 -2.42
CA PHE A 13 -16.68 -2.55 -1.62
C PHE A 13 -18.12 -2.66 -1.12
N THR A 14 -18.32 -2.34 0.15
CA THR A 14 -19.64 -2.09 0.71
C THR A 14 -20.28 -0.86 0.07
N GLU A 15 -21.59 -0.70 0.23
CA GLU A 15 -22.29 0.49 -0.31
C GLU A 15 -21.73 1.80 0.24
N TYR A 16 -21.37 1.83 1.53
CA TYR A 16 -20.73 2.98 2.17
C TYR A 16 -19.37 3.32 1.56
N GLU A 17 -18.51 2.32 1.37
CA GLU A 17 -17.20 2.50 0.74
C GLU A 17 -17.35 2.97 -0.71
N TYR A 18 -18.30 2.39 -1.44
CA TYR A 18 -18.59 2.80 -2.80
C TYR A 18 -19.00 4.28 -2.88
N LEU A 19 -19.90 4.74 -2.00
CA LEU A 19 -20.33 6.14 -2.00
C LEU A 19 -19.16 7.10 -1.78
N ARG A 20 -18.24 6.77 -0.87
CA ARG A 20 -17.01 7.57 -0.68
C ARG A 20 -16.13 7.59 -1.94
N LEU A 21 -15.98 6.46 -2.62
CA LEU A 21 -15.19 6.40 -3.87
C LEU A 21 -15.87 7.15 -5.01
N ALA A 22 -17.19 7.07 -5.09
CA ALA A 22 -17.98 7.82 -6.05
C ALA A 22 -17.76 9.33 -5.87
N ASP A 23 -17.75 9.82 -4.63
CA ASP A 23 -17.49 11.23 -4.33
C ASP A 23 -16.04 11.63 -4.62
N LEU A 24 -15.06 10.83 -4.18
CA LEU A 24 -13.64 11.13 -4.31
C LEU A 24 -13.16 11.08 -5.77
N PHE A 25 -13.58 10.06 -6.52
CA PHE A 25 -13.11 9.78 -7.88
C PHE A 25 -14.15 10.06 -8.98
N ARG A 26 -15.32 10.60 -8.62
CA ARG A 26 -16.41 10.93 -9.55
C ARG A 26 -16.90 9.72 -10.35
N ILE A 27 -17.02 8.57 -9.68
CA ILE A 27 -17.48 7.31 -10.29
C ILE A 27 -19.01 7.24 -10.21
N ASP A 28 -19.69 7.03 -11.34
CA ASP A 28 -21.13 6.77 -11.35
C ASP A 28 -21.40 5.26 -11.42
N LYS A 29 -22.13 4.72 -10.45
CA LYS A 29 -22.45 3.28 -10.35
C LYS A 29 -23.27 2.79 -11.52
N ASN A 30 -24.11 3.66 -12.05
CA ASN A 30 -25.01 3.36 -13.15
C ASN A 30 -24.32 3.56 -14.50
N ASN A 31 -23.17 4.25 -14.52
CA ASN A 31 -22.39 4.51 -15.71
C ASN A 31 -20.89 4.53 -15.44
N LEU A 32 -20.29 3.35 -15.30
CA LEU A 32 -18.86 3.20 -15.03
C LEU A 32 -17.94 3.76 -16.15
N SER A 33 -18.49 4.07 -17.34
CA SER A 33 -17.71 4.67 -18.43
C SER A 33 -17.24 6.11 -18.13
N THR A 34 -17.80 6.76 -17.11
CA THR A 34 -17.38 8.10 -16.68
C THR A 34 -16.12 8.08 -15.82
N ALA A 35 -15.71 6.91 -15.31
CA ALA A 35 -14.51 6.78 -14.50
C ALA A 35 -13.27 7.05 -15.36
N ASN A 36 -12.58 8.16 -15.08
CA ASN A 36 -11.41 8.60 -15.81
C ASN A 36 -10.14 8.40 -14.96
N ALA A 37 -9.11 7.81 -15.57
CA ALA A 37 -7.77 7.70 -15.01
C ALA A 37 -7.22 9.06 -14.53
N ASP A 38 -7.51 10.15 -15.25
CA ASP A 38 -7.00 11.48 -14.87
C ASP A 38 -7.52 11.96 -13.51
N THR A 39 -8.72 11.55 -13.11
CA THR A 39 -9.25 11.86 -11.77
C THR A 39 -8.40 11.19 -10.69
N PHE A 40 -8.04 9.91 -10.88
CA PHE A 40 -7.16 9.19 -9.96
C PHE A 40 -5.77 9.82 -9.92
N ARG A 41 -5.21 10.18 -11.09
CA ARG A 41 -3.91 10.86 -11.18
C ARG A 41 -3.91 12.17 -10.40
N ALA A 42 -4.93 13.00 -10.58
CA ALA A 42 -5.02 14.31 -9.93
C ALA A 42 -5.06 14.20 -8.39
N VAL A 43 -5.71 13.15 -7.86
CA VAL A 43 -5.78 12.89 -6.42
C VAL A 43 -4.46 12.33 -5.91
N TRP A 44 -3.93 11.29 -6.55
CA TRP A 44 -2.78 10.54 -6.05
C TRP A 44 -1.42 11.19 -6.35
N SER A 45 -1.30 12.02 -7.39
CA SER A 45 -0.02 12.64 -7.78
C SER A 45 0.58 13.55 -6.71
N GLN A 46 -0.22 13.95 -5.71
CA GLN A 46 0.24 14.78 -4.60
C GLN A 46 1.20 14.03 -3.67
N PHE A 47 1.11 12.70 -3.63
CA PHE A 47 1.86 11.89 -2.66
C PHE A 47 2.37 10.56 -3.22
N MET A 48 1.84 10.06 -4.33
CA MET A 48 2.22 8.76 -4.87
C MET A 48 3.37 8.88 -5.88
N GLU A 49 4.24 7.88 -5.93
CA GLU A 49 5.19 7.72 -7.04
C GLU A 49 4.45 7.40 -8.35
N THR A 50 4.87 8.04 -9.45
CA THR A 50 4.19 7.92 -10.75
C THR A 50 4.09 6.46 -11.22
N SER A 51 5.16 5.68 -11.04
CA SER A 51 5.20 4.25 -11.39
C SER A 51 4.17 3.42 -10.62
N LEU A 52 4.03 3.65 -9.32
CA LEU A 52 3.03 2.98 -8.49
C LEU A 52 1.61 3.39 -8.88
N MET A 53 1.38 4.69 -9.04
CA MET A 53 0.11 5.27 -9.43
C MET A 53 -0.37 4.70 -10.77
N GLU A 54 0.49 4.67 -11.78
CA GLU A 54 0.14 4.09 -13.08
C GLU A 54 -0.03 2.56 -13.00
N THR A 55 0.74 1.85 -12.17
CA THR A 55 0.53 0.40 -11.95
C THR A 55 -0.86 0.13 -11.41
N TRP A 56 -1.31 0.92 -10.41
CA TRP A 56 -2.65 0.79 -9.85
C TRP A 56 -3.72 1.18 -10.86
N ILE A 57 -3.59 2.33 -11.54
CA ILE A 57 -4.57 2.78 -12.54
C ILE A 57 -4.72 1.76 -13.67
N GLN A 58 -3.62 1.27 -14.25
CA GLN A 58 -3.66 0.28 -15.33
C GLN A 58 -4.25 -1.05 -14.90
N TYR A 59 -4.23 -1.35 -13.60
CA TYR A 59 -4.84 -2.56 -13.07
C TYR A 59 -6.37 -2.55 -13.25
N PHE A 60 -7.03 -1.44 -12.90
CA PHE A 60 -8.50 -1.33 -12.92
C PHE A 60 -9.05 -0.47 -14.07
N ILE A 61 -8.21 0.21 -14.85
CA ILE A 61 -8.57 0.92 -16.08
C ILE A 61 -7.75 0.34 -17.23
N ARG A 62 -8.38 -0.46 -18.09
CA ARG A 62 -7.71 -1.15 -19.20
C ARG A 62 -8.07 -0.55 -20.55
N ASN A 63 -7.13 -0.62 -21.48
CA ASN A 63 -7.44 -0.55 -22.91
C ASN A 63 -7.77 -1.98 -23.36
N GLU A 64 -9.04 -2.29 -23.61
CA GLU A 64 -9.37 -3.57 -24.24
C GLU A 64 -9.01 -3.53 -25.73
N PHE A 65 -8.11 -4.42 -26.15
CA PHE A 65 -7.69 -4.57 -27.54
C PHE A 65 -8.70 -5.44 -28.30
N HIS A 66 -9.93 -4.96 -28.48
CA HIS A 66 -10.88 -5.57 -29.41
C HIS A 66 -11.55 -4.52 -30.27
N TYR A 67 -10.91 -4.24 -31.43
CA TYR A 67 -11.37 -3.41 -32.56
C TYR A 67 -11.80 -1.95 -32.28
N HIS A 68 -12.03 -1.58 -31.03
CA HIS A 68 -12.28 -0.24 -30.54
C HIS A 68 -11.49 -0.06 -29.23
N PHE A 69 -10.63 0.96 -29.18
CA PHE A 69 -9.96 1.39 -27.95
C PHE A 69 -11.01 1.99 -27.02
N HIS A 70 -11.74 1.14 -26.31
CA HIS A 70 -12.57 1.57 -25.19
C HIS A 70 -11.80 1.30 -23.91
N VAL A 71 -11.53 2.39 -23.19
CA VAL A 71 -11.02 2.36 -21.84
C VAL A 71 -12.13 1.76 -20.96
N THR A 72 -11.92 0.58 -20.40
CA THR A 72 -12.90 -0.07 -19.51
C THR A 72 -12.44 0.06 -18.06
N PHE A 73 -13.29 0.64 -17.22
CA PHE A 73 -13.12 0.69 -15.77
C PHE A 73 -13.73 -0.56 -15.12
N ASP A 74 -12.95 -1.27 -14.32
CA ASP A 74 -13.32 -2.50 -13.62
C ASP A 74 -13.39 -2.27 -12.11
N LEU A 75 -14.61 -2.09 -11.60
CA LEU A 75 -14.87 -1.87 -10.17
C LEU A 75 -14.46 -3.08 -9.30
N GLY A 76 -14.51 -4.30 -9.85
CA GLY A 76 -14.09 -5.52 -9.15
C GLY A 76 -12.59 -5.52 -8.91
N ARG A 77 -11.82 -5.10 -9.91
CA ARG A 77 -10.37 -4.89 -9.76
C ARG A 77 -10.03 -3.73 -8.85
N LEU A 78 -10.74 -2.61 -8.92
CA LEU A 78 -10.54 -1.53 -7.94
C LEU A 78 -10.80 -2.02 -6.51
N SER A 79 -11.82 -2.88 -6.32
CA SER A 79 -12.11 -3.53 -5.04
C SER A 79 -10.96 -4.43 -4.60
N LEU A 80 -10.45 -5.28 -5.50
CA LEU A 80 -9.33 -6.19 -5.18
C LEU A 80 -8.04 -5.43 -4.87
N LEU A 81 -7.79 -4.30 -5.56
CA LEU A 81 -6.64 -3.44 -5.29
C LEU A 81 -6.61 -3.00 -3.84
N TYR A 82 -7.77 -2.64 -3.26
CA TYR A 82 -7.87 -2.27 -1.86
C TYR A 82 -8.05 -3.52 -0.97
N LYS A 83 -9.20 -4.18 -1.02
CA LYS A 83 -9.59 -5.27 -0.11
C LYS A 83 -8.63 -6.46 -0.13
N GLY A 84 -8.11 -6.79 -1.30
CA GLY A 84 -7.14 -7.88 -1.45
C GLY A 84 -5.83 -7.54 -0.75
N GLN A 85 -5.30 -6.35 -0.99
CA GLN A 85 -4.02 -5.93 -0.42
C GLN A 85 -4.10 -5.54 1.07
N THR A 86 -5.27 -5.15 1.58
CA THR A 86 -5.50 -4.92 3.01
C THR A 86 -6.01 -6.17 3.75
N SER A 87 -6.12 -7.31 3.08
CA SER A 87 -6.64 -8.54 3.66
C SER A 87 -5.84 -8.96 4.92
N PRO A 88 -6.48 -9.42 6.01
CA PRO A 88 -5.75 -10.00 7.13
C PRO A 88 -5.15 -11.38 6.78
N PHE A 89 -5.59 -11.99 5.69
CA PHE A 89 -5.08 -13.27 5.19
C PHE A 89 -3.94 -13.04 4.19
N MET A 90 -2.73 -13.49 4.56
CA MET A 90 -1.50 -13.22 3.79
C MET A 90 -1.48 -13.88 2.42
N ASP A 91 -2.09 -15.04 2.26
CA ASP A 91 -2.28 -15.75 0.98
C ASP A 91 -3.12 -14.91 0.01
N VAL A 92 -4.24 -14.37 0.49
CA VAL A 92 -5.11 -13.49 -0.30
C VAL A 92 -4.36 -12.20 -0.66
N LYS A 93 -3.57 -11.67 0.28
CA LYS A 93 -2.80 -10.43 0.12
C LYS A 93 -1.68 -10.58 -0.90
N SER A 94 -0.84 -11.61 -0.77
CA SER A 94 0.27 -11.87 -1.71
C SER A 94 -0.27 -12.09 -3.12
N GLN A 95 -1.36 -12.85 -3.26
CA GLN A 95 -2.02 -13.04 -4.54
C GLN A 95 -2.55 -11.73 -5.14
N ALA A 96 -3.21 -10.88 -4.34
CA ALA A 96 -3.71 -9.59 -4.80
C ALA A 96 -2.57 -8.68 -5.29
N ILE A 97 -1.47 -8.59 -4.52
CA ILE A 97 -0.28 -7.80 -4.87
C ILE A 97 0.31 -8.28 -6.20
N MET A 98 0.50 -9.59 -6.39
CA MET A 98 1.04 -10.13 -7.63
C MET A 98 0.13 -9.83 -8.83
N ARG A 99 -1.20 -9.93 -8.67
CA ARG A 99 -2.16 -9.59 -9.72
C ARG A 99 -2.10 -8.11 -10.10
N VAL A 100 -1.97 -7.22 -9.12
CA VAL A 100 -1.82 -5.78 -9.34
C VAL A 100 -0.55 -5.50 -10.12
N ILE A 101 0.59 -6.05 -9.69
CA ILE A 101 1.87 -5.88 -10.40
C ILE A 101 1.77 -6.40 -11.84
N LEU A 102 1.11 -7.54 -12.06
CA LEU A 102 0.99 -8.14 -13.40
C LEU A 102 -0.11 -7.55 -14.28
N GLY A 103 -1.06 -6.78 -13.73
CA GLY A 103 -2.23 -6.32 -14.48
C GLY A 103 -3.29 -7.41 -14.74
N THR A 104 -3.24 -8.54 -14.03
CA THR A 104 -4.02 -9.74 -14.35
C THR A 104 -5.37 -9.81 -13.62
N SER A 105 -6.37 -10.40 -14.25
CA SER A 105 -7.69 -10.62 -13.64
C SER A 105 -7.64 -11.67 -12.53
N ALA A 106 -8.70 -11.81 -11.74
CA ALA A 106 -8.81 -12.87 -10.72
C ALA A 106 -8.82 -14.29 -11.31
N THR A 107 -9.24 -14.45 -12.58
CA THR A 107 -9.32 -15.75 -13.25
C THR A 107 -8.00 -16.19 -13.88
N ASP A 108 -7.07 -15.27 -14.10
CA ASP A 108 -5.79 -15.58 -14.73
C ASP A 108 -4.91 -16.38 -13.76
N ARG A 109 -4.20 -17.38 -14.30
CA ARG A 109 -3.22 -18.13 -13.54
C ARG A 109 -1.96 -17.29 -13.37
N VAL A 110 -1.69 -16.87 -12.14
CA VAL A 110 -0.44 -16.21 -11.77
C VAL A 110 0.50 -17.26 -11.19
N LEU A 111 1.68 -17.43 -11.80
CA LEU A 111 2.68 -18.40 -11.32
C LEU A 111 3.79 -17.71 -10.53
N ALA A 112 4.36 -16.64 -11.09
CA ALA A 112 5.42 -15.89 -10.47
C ALA A 112 5.53 -14.48 -11.09
N VAL A 113 6.28 -13.60 -10.42
CA VAL A 113 6.58 -12.24 -10.88
C VAL A 113 8.10 -12.04 -10.86
N ASN A 114 8.64 -11.32 -11.84
CA ASN A 114 10.05 -10.91 -11.86
C ASN A 114 10.39 -10.21 -10.53
N HIS A 115 11.44 -10.66 -9.86
CA HIS A 115 11.87 -10.11 -8.57
C HIS A 115 12.05 -8.58 -8.61
N SER A 116 12.66 -8.05 -9.69
CA SER A 116 12.86 -6.62 -9.86
C SER A 116 11.55 -5.82 -9.83
N ARG A 117 10.45 -6.35 -10.38
CA ARG A 117 9.14 -5.67 -10.38
C ARG A 117 8.52 -5.65 -8.98
N VAL A 118 8.72 -6.72 -8.19
CA VAL A 118 8.26 -6.76 -6.79
C VAL A 118 9.03 -5.75 -5.95
N ILE A 119 10.35 -5.70 -6.10
CA ILE A 119 11.21 -4.73 -5.39
C ILE A 119 10.84 -3.29 -5.78
N GLU A 120 10.67 -3.01 -7.06
CA GLU A 120 10.21 -1.70 -7.54
C GLU A 120 8.86 -1.31 -6.96
N TYR A 121 7.88 -2.23 -6.98
CA TYR A 121 6.56 -2.00 -6.41
C TYR A 121 6.64 -1.55 -4.93
N PHE A 122 7.35 -2.31 -4.09
CA PHE A 122 7.42 -1.98 -2.66
C PHE A 122 8.32 -0.78 -2.36
N ARG A 123 9.36 -0.51 -3.15
CA ARG A 123 10.15 0.74 -3.05
C ARG A 123 9.24 1.94 -3.26
N ASP A 124 8.37 1.87 -4.26
CA ASP A 124 7.48 2.96 -4.63
C ASP A 124 6.34 3.10 -3.60
N VAL A 125 5.86 2.00 -3.02
CA VAL A 125 4.92 2.00 -1.88
C VAL A 125 5.52 2.70 -0.66
N ILE A 126 6.72 2.30 -0.23
CA ILE A 126 7.39 2.91 0.94
C ILE A 126 7.65 4.40 0.69
N THR A 127 8.05 4.75 -0.52
CA THR A 127 8.25 6.14 -0.90
C THR A 127 6.96 6.95 -0.87
N SER A 128 5.91 6.43 -1.49
CA SER A 128 4.60 7.10 -1.55
C SER A 128 4.05 7.33 -0.15
N TYR A 129 4.19 6.33 0.73
CA TYR A 129 3.85 6.47 2.14
C TYR A 129 4.62 7.61 2.82
N MET A 130 5.94 7.70 2.64
CA MET A 130 6.74 8.81 3.21
C MET A 130 6.27 10.18 2.71
N ARG A 131 5.88 10.29 1.43
CA ARG A 131 5.29 11.51 0.87
C ARG A 131 3.90 11.80 1.45
N CYS A 132 3.04 10.80 1.67
CA CYS A 132 1.76 10.99 2.36
C CYS A 132 1.95 11.65 3.73
N VAL A 133 2.89 11.09 4.50
CA VAL A 133 3.24 11.56 5.84
C VAL A 133 3.75 13.01 5.82
N GLU A 134 4.48 13.40 4.77
CA GLU A 134 4.89 14.78 4.55
C GLU A 134 3.70 15.70 4.24
N VAL A 135 2.82 15.28 3.33
CA VAL A 135 1.65 16.06 2.88
C VAL A 135 0.71 16.37 4.03
N ILE A 136 0.43 15.39 4.90
CA ILE A 136 -0.40 15.58 6.09
C ILE A 136 0.32 16.34 7.21
N ARG A 137 1.60 16.66 7.04
CA ARG A 137 2.45 17.33 8.04
C ARG A 137 2.40 16.65 9.40
N HIS A 138 2.47 15.31 9.41
CA HIS A 138 2.37 14.54 10.65
C HIS A 138 3.37 15.06 11.69
N THR A 139 2.94 15.27 12.93
CA THR A 139 3.74 15.94 13.96
C THR A 139 5.11 15.29 14.16
N ASN A 140 5.19 13.96 14.11
CA ASN A 140 6.47 13.25 14.21
C ASN A 140 7.35 13.47 12.97
N TYR A 141 6.77 13.58 11.78
CA TYR A 141 7.51 13.89 10.56
C TYR A 141 8.06 15.33 10.57
N VAL A 142 7.29 16.31 11.06
CA VAL A 142 7.77 17.70 11.22
C VAL A 142 8.97 17.75 12.18
N LYS A 143 8.91 16.99 13.29
CA LYS A 143 10.04 16.85 14.23
C LYS A 143 11.27 16.22 13.56
N TRP A 144 11.07 15.20 12.71
CA TRP A 144 12.17 14.55 11.97
C TRP A 144 12.79 15.43 10.91
N ARG A 145 11.96 16.20 10.19
CA ARG A 145 12.41 17.18 9.21
C ARG A 145 13.25 18.29 9.85
N ALA A 146 12.87 18.75 11.04
CA ALA A 146 13.60 19.80 11.76
C ALA A 146 15.02 19.38 12.20
N ILE A 147 15.30 18.08 12.31
CA ILE A 147 16.60 17.53 12.74
C ILE A 147 17.45 17.02 11.56
N GLY A 148 17.13 17.40 10.32
CA GLY A 148 17.91 17.02 9.13
C GLY A 148 17.77 15.55 8.72
N CYS A 149 16.83 14.82 9.32
CA CYS A 149 16.45 13.48 8.87
C CYS A 149 15.39 13.59 7.75
N THR A 150 15.74 14.30 6.68
CA THR A 150 14.89 14.50 5.50
C THR A 150 15.26 13.54 4.38
N ALA A 151 14.39 13.46 3.38
CA ALA A 151 14.37 12.51 2.27
C ALA A 151 15.57 12.57 1.28
N GLU A 152 16.74 13.07 1.69
CA GLU A 152 17.92 13.22 0.83
C GLU A 152 18.60 11.87 0.55
N ASP A 153 18.05 11.18 -0.45
CA ASP A 153 18.51 10.09 -1.30
C ASP A 153 19.39 8.95 -0.74
N ILE A 154 20.58 9.18 -0.16
CA ILE A 154 21.50 8.06 0.17
C ILE A 154 21.01 7.20 1.35
N PRO A 155 20.62 7.77 2.51
CA PRO A 155 20.11 6.98 3.63
C PRO A 155 18.73 6.37 3.32
N ARG A 156 17.91 7.05 2.52
CA ARG A 156 16.60 6.55 2.07
C ARG A 156 16.75 5.30 1.21
N ILE A 157 17.67 5.32 0.24
CA ILE A 157 17.96 4.16 -0.60
C ILE A 157 18.42 2.98 0.26
N GLN A 158 19.36 3.20 1.18
CA GLN A 158 19.86 2.14 2.07
C GLN A 158 18.76 1.56 2.97
N MET A 159 17.91 2.42 3.53
CA MET A 159 16.76 2.01 4.35
C MET A 159 15.76 1.18 3.56
N ILE A 160 15.38 1.63 2.35
CA ILE A 160 14.47 0.87 1.50
C ILE A 160 15.11 -0.47 1.12
N SER A 161 16.38 -0.49 0.73
CA SER A 161 17.09 -1.75 0.44
C SER A 161 17.12 -2.70 1.63
N TYR A 162 17.23 -2.19 2.86
CA TYR A 162 17.15 -3.00 4.07
C TYR A 162 15.77 -3.65 4.24
N PHE A 163 14.69 -2.88 4.12
CA PHE A 163 13.33 -3.42 4.24
C PHE A 163 12.98 -4.41 3.13
N LEU A 164 13.52 -4.18 1.93
CA LEU A 164 13.32 -5.03 0.75
C LEU A 164 14.28 -6.21 0.66
N SER A 165 15.16 -6.38 1.65
CA SER A 165 16.11 -7.50 1.68
C SER A 165 15.44 -8.84 2.01
N ASN A 166 16.13 -9.93 1.66
CA ASN A 166 15.76 -11.31 1.98
C ASN A 166 14.42 -11.76 1.38
N LEU A 167 13.96 -11.13 0.30
CA LEU A 167 12.88 -11.69 -0.51
C LEU A 167 13.41 -12.91 -1.26
N SER A 168 12.86 -14.08 -0.95
CA SER A 168 13.23 -15.34 -1.61
C SER A 168 12.92 -15.27 -3.10
N VAL A 169 13.83 -15.82 -3.91
CA VAL A 169 13.68 -15.90 -5.36
C VAL A 169 14.06 -17.28 -5.87
N THR A 170 13.26 -17.79 -6.79
CA THR A 170 13.58 -18.98 -7.58
C THR A 170 13.72 -18.56 -9.04
N ASP A 171 14.89 -18.77 -9.64
CA ASP A 171 15.19 -18.37 -11.03
C ASP A 171 14.90 -16.88 -11.35
N GLY A 172 15.15 -15.99 -10.37
CA GLY A 172 14.89 -14.55 -10.50
C GLY A 172 13.41 -14.16 -10.46
N GLN A 173 12.53 -15.12 -10.16
CA GLN A 173 11.10 -14.93 -9.97
C GLN A 173 10.71 -15.07 -8.50
N VAL A 174 9.61 -14.42 -8.14
CA VAL A 174 8.97 -14.46 -6.83
C VAL A 174 7.62 -15.14 -7.00
N THR A 175 7.38 -16.23 -6.28
CA THR A 175 6.08 -16.91 -6.26
C THR A 175 5.15 -16.30 -5.21
N GLU A 176 3.88 -16.71 -5.22
CA GLU A 176 2.89 -16.30 -4.20
C GLU A 176 3.34 -16.68 -2.79
N LEU A 177 3.93 -17.87 -2.64
CA LEU A 177 4.43 -18.37 -1.35
C LEU A 177 5.67 -17.59 -0.90
N ASP A 178 6.59 -17.27 -1.81
CA ASP A 178 7.78 -16.47 -1.48
C ASP A 178 7.37 -15.09 -0.92
N LEU A 179 6.41 -14.44 -1.60
CA LEU A 179 5.90 -13.13 -1.17
C LEU A 179 5.10 -13.22 0.12
N GLU A 180 4.28 -14.25 0.29
CA GLU A 180 3.52 -14.49 1.52
C GLU A 180 4.45 -14.62 2.74
N MET A 181 5.46 -15.50 2.63
CA MET A 181 6.45 -15.71 3.69
C MET A 181 7.20 -14.42 4.01
N TRP A 182 7.63 -13.71 2.97
CA TRP A 182 8.36 -12.45 3.14
C TRP A 182 7.51 -11.37 3.81
N LEU A 183 6.22 -11.20 3.45
CA LEU A 183 5.33 -10.23 4.08
C LEU A 183 5.06 -10.55 5.56
N ARG A 184 4.98 -11.84 5.91
CA ARG A 184 4.85 -12.28 7.32
C ARG A 184 6.06 -11.86 8.15
N ASP A 185 7.25 -11.95 7.57
CA ASP A 185 8.50 -11.56 8.25
C ASP A 185 8.75 -10.04 8.22
N ARG A 186 8.14 -9.33 7.26
CA ARG A 186 8.30 -7.89 7.05
C ARG A 186 7.02 -7.12 7.41
N VAL A 187 6.57 -7.26 8.66
CA VAL A 187 5.37 -6.59 9.21
C VAL A 187 5.33 -5.08 8.89
N PHE A 188 6.48 -4.40 8.94
CA PHE A 188 6.55 -2.99 8.59
C PHE A 188 6.11 -2.69 7.14
N VAL A 189 6.55 -3.49 6.18
CA VAL A 189 6.18 -3.29 4.77
C VAL A 189 4.68 -3.48 4.59
N ASP A 190 4.10 -4.45 5.30
CA ASP A 190 2.67 -4.71 5.29
C ASP A 190 1.87 -3.52 5.86
N ASP A 191 2.25 -3.02 7.03
CA ASP A 191 1.61 -1.87 7.67
C ASP A 191 1.70 -0.61 6.81
N VAL A 192 2.84 -0.39 6.14
CA VAL A 192 3.05 0.72 5.20
C VAL A 192 2.09 0.62 4.01
N LEU A 193 1.97 -0.56 3.39
CA LEU A 193 1.05 -0.78 2.29
C LEU A 193 -0.41 -0.52 2.70
N GLY A 194 -0.82 -1.07 3.85
CA GLY A 194 -2.16 -0.86 4.39
C GLY A 194 -2.48 0.62 4.62
N THR A 195 -1.54 1.34 5.27
CA THR A 195 -1.72 2.77 5.54
C THR A 195 -1.79 3.62 4.26
N LEU A 196 -0.95 3.30 3.26
CA LEU A 196 -0.99 3.98 1.97
C LEU A 196 -2.33 3.76 1.27
N LEU A 197 -2.87 2.54 1.30
CA LEU A 197 -4.17 2.21 0.71
C LEU A 197 -5.31 2.95 1.42
N ASP A 198 -5.32 2.95 2.75
CA ASP A 198 -6.34 3.66 3.53
C ASP A 198 -6.36 5.16 3.24
N PHE A 199 -5.18 5.77 3.13
CA PHE A 199 -5.05 7.17 2.74
C PHE A 199 -5.52 7.40 1.30
N SER A 200 -5.07 6.57 0.37
CA SER A 200 -5.36 6.70 -1.07
C SER A 200 -6.85 6.60 -1.39
N PHE A 201 -7.60 5.83 -0.59
CA PHE A 201 -9.04 5.63 -0.76
C PHE A 201 -9.88 6.44 0.24
N SER A 202 -9.24 7.19 1.15
CA SER A 202 -9.92 8.01 2.18
C SER A 202 -10.93 7.24 3.04
N PHE A 203 -10.64 5.96 3.32
CA PHE A 203 -11.53 5.13 4.14
C PHE A 203 -11.28 5.30 5.64
N ASN A 204 -10.03 5.59 6.02
CA ASN A 204 -9.68 5.96 7.38
C ASN A 204 -9.22 7.43 7.39
N GLN A 205 -9.81 8.23 8.28
CA GLN A 205 -9.22 9.51 8.64
C GLN A 205 -7.94 9.20 9.39
N LEU A 206 -6.80 9.58 8.82
CA LEU A 206 -5.55 9.61 9.57
C LEU A 206 -5.76 10.64 10.69
N ASP A 207 -5.97 10.16 11.92
CA ASP A 207 -6.00 11.04 13.08
C ASP A 207 -4.59 11.65 13.20
N ASP A 208 -4.51 12.98 13.33
CA ASP A 208 -3.26 13.75 13.40
C ASP A 208 -2.29 13.24 14.48
N ASN A 209 -2.80 12.44 15.43
CA ASN A 209 -2.08 11.91 16.58
C ASN A 209 -1.83 10.39 16.55
N TYR A 210 -2.32 9.64 15.56
CA TYR A 210 -2.19 8.18 15.57
C TYR A 210 -1.82 7.59 14.21
N HIS A 211 -0.52 7.57 13.92
CA HIS A 211 0.06 6.68 12.92
C HIS A 211 0.77 5.52 13.61
N THR A 212 0.22 4.31 13.48
CA THR A 212 0.79 3.06 14.03
C THR A 212 2.23 2.79 13.59
N VAL A 213 2.65 3.39 12.47
CA VAL A 213 3.92 3.15 11.79
C VAL A 213 4.98 4.22 12.14
N ILE A 214 4.63 5.31 12.81
CA ILE A 214 5.56 6.39 13.20
C ILE A 214 5.56 6.60 14.72
N PRO A 215 6.39 5.87 15.49
CA PRO A 215 6.62 6.12 16.91
C PRO A 215 7.33 7.46 17.15
N PHE A 216 7.33 7.86 18.42
CA PHE A 216 8.02 9.01 18.94
C PHE A 216 9.55 8.77 18.96
N PRO A 217 10.40 9.76 18.59
CA PRO A 217 11.85 9.61 18.70
C PRO A 217 12.29 9.42 20.16
N LEU A 218 13.07 8.37 20.45
CA LEU A 218 13.38 7.94 21.81
C LEU A 218 14.52 8.71 22.49
N THR A 219 15.34 9.47 21.75
CA THR A 219 16.50 10.15 22.34
C THR A 219 16.69 11.59 21.87
N ASN A 220 17.32 12.42 22.72
CA ASN A 220 17.79 13.77 22.38
C ASN A 220 19.05 13.77 21.51
N GLN A 221 19.59 12.59 21.18
CA GLN A 221 20.76 12.43 20.32
C GLN A 221 20.31 11.92 18.95
N ALA A 222 19.66 12.84 18.24
CA ALA A 222 19.10 12.66 16.90
C ALA A 222 20.14 12.15 15.89
N THR A 223 19.97 10.89 15.46
CA THR A 223 20.74 10.30 14.34
C THR A 223 19.79 9.57 13.38
N ILE A 224 20.22 9.33 12.13
CA ILE A 224 19.49 8.49 11.14
C ILE A 224 19.21 7.08 11.68
N ILE A 225 20.04 6.63 12.63
CA ILE A 225 19.85 5.40 13.40
C ILE A 225 18.55 5.42 14.20
N ASP A 226 17.98 6.58 14.53
CA ASP A 226 16.68 6.68 15.19
C ASP A 226 15.52 6.39 14.25
N ILE A 227 15.57 6.79 12.96
CA ILE A 227 14.55 6.40 11.97
C ILE A 227 14.65 4.91 11.67
N ALA A 228 15.87 4.41 11.43
CA ALA A 228 16.08 2.98 11.21
C ALA A 228 15.70 2.15 12.46
N HIS A 229 16.04 2.59 13.67
CA HIS A 229 15.61 1.95 14.92
C HIS A 229 14.11 2.02 15.11
N VAL A 230 13.47 3.14 14.77
CA VAL A 230 12.03 3.32 14.91
C VAL A 230 11.28 2.39 13.96
N LEU A 231 11.71 2.30 12.71
CA LEU A 231 11.09 1.42 11.73
C LEU A 231 11.44 -0.05 12.03
N PHE A 232 12.64 -0.33 12.59
CA PHE A 232 13.05 -1.64 13.12
C PHE A 232 12.23 -2.07 14.35
N LEU A 233 12.02 -1.17 15.31
CA LEU A 233 11.25 -1.38 16.53
C LEU A 233 9.76 -1.56 16.21
N ASN A 234 9.21 -0.81 15.24
CA ASN A 234 7.83 -1.03 14.78
C ASN A 234 7.64 -2.35 14.04
N ALA A 235 8.65 -2.83 13.31
CA ALA A 235 8.63 -4.15 12.70
C ALA A 235 8.72 -5.31 13.73
N HIS A 236 9.28 -5.07 14.93
CA HIS A 236 9.63 -6.12 15.90
C HIS A 236 8.89 -6.04 17.25
N LEU A 237 8.15 -4.99 17.55
CA LEU A 237 7.38 -4.87 18.80
C LEU A 237 5.95 -5.34 18.59
N THR A 238 5.67 -6.54 19.09
CA THR A 238 4.32 -7.12 19.17
C THR A 238 3.36 -6.16 19.90
N THR A 239 2.07 -6.28 19.60
CA THR A 239 0.97 -5.48 20.14
C THR A 239 0.95 -5.41 21.67
N MET A 240 1.56 -6.39 22.35
CA MET A 240 1.68 -6.44 23.81
C MET A 240 2.67 -5.40 24.38
N LEU A 241 3.75 -5.10 23.65
CA LEU A 241 4.75 -4.10 24.07
C LEU A 241 4.29 -2.66 23.77
N LYS A 242 3.45 -2.47 22.74
CA LYS A 242 2.80 -1.17 22.45
C LYS A 242 1.95 -0.66 23.63
N ARG A 243 1.34 -1.57 24.43
CA ARG A 243 0.56 -1.19 25.63
C ARG A 243 1.39 -0.60 26.76
N ASN A 244 2.64 -1.03 26.91
CA ASN A 244 3.51 -0.54 27.98
C ASN A 244 4.13 0.83 27.66
N TRP A 245 4.13 1.23 26.39
CA TRP A 245 4.64 2.54 25.96
C TRP A 245 3.63 3.69 26.09
N ALA A 246 2.33 3.42 26.17
CA ALA A 246 1.32 4.45 26.41
C ALA A 246 1.40 5.07 27.82
N VAL A 247 2.28 4.54 28.69
CA VAL A 247 2.39 4.90 30.11
C VAL A 247 3.74 5.57 30.44
N CYS A 248 4.54 5.95 29.44
CA CYS A 248 5.76 6.74 29.61
C CYS A 248 5.69 7.99 28.74
#